data_AF-A0A660UIK1-F1
#
_entry.id   AF-A0A660UIK1-F1
#
_cell.length_a   1.000
_cell.length_b   1.000
_cell.length_c   1.000
_cell.angle_alpha   90.00
_cell.angle_beta   90.00
_cell.angle_gamma   90.00
#
_symmetry.space_group_name_H-M   'P 1'
#
loop_
_entity.id
_entity.type
_entity.pdbx_description
1 polymer ?
#
loop_
_entity_poly.entity_id
_entity_poly.type
_entity_poly.pdbx_seq_one_letter_code
_entity_poly.pdbx_strand_id
1 'polypeptide(L)'
;ALKINSENLENSAEMLSRQNNLLIQVSQATRLSDTAKEIVFRDSEQMELGEAVLTKLHQHDFDEAEAMVHAMSGYPKYKDLADRLERMMEKYRNATEEGRIKQITSHIEDLFERKLWMQAATQVENLVKMFPYSEKAKTMPDRLRQRKDRQKRELLADWDLAVREKNTDRGLEILKELDLYLTPNEALALRESASSVFKTKLHNLGVEFSVAVAEQNWKKALETGRDIVQNFPNSRMAAEIRSKLDILSDRAKRRRSKTP
;
A
#
# COMPACT_ATOMS: atom_id res chain seq x y z
N ALA A 1 25.79 12.14 -18.33
CA ALA A 1 24.61 13.03 -18.45
C ALA A 1 23.30 12.24 -18.50
N LEU A 2 23.08 11.36 -19.49
CA LEU A 2 21.82 10.59 -19.64
C LEU A 2 21.50 9.67 -18.44
N LYS A 3 22.51 9.01 -17.87
CA LYS A 3 22.34 8.10 -16.71
C LYS A 3 21.98 8.81 -15.40
N ILE A 4 22.46 10.04 -15.23
CA ILE A 4 22.17 10.88 -14.05
C ILE A 4 20.73 11.43 -14.16
N ASN A 5 20.29 11.76 -15.37
CA ASN A 5 18.90 12.16 -15.62
C ASN A 5 17.92 11.00 -15.40
N SER A 6 18.27 9.76 -15.74
CA SER A 6 17.41 8.60 -15.47
C SER A 6 17.27 8.31 -13.97
N GLU A 7 18.37 8.35 -13.21
CA GLU A 7 18.35 8.17 -11.76
C GLU A 7 17.56 9.28 -11.05
N ASN A 8 17.68 10.53 -11.50
CA ASN A 8 16.90 11.64 -10.96
C ASN A 8 15.40 11.53 -11.29
N LEU A 9 15.05 10.99 -12.46
CA LEU A 9 13.66 10.73 -12.85
C LEU A 9 13.05 9.57 -12.08
N GLU A 10 13.80 8.50 -11.81
CA GLU A 10 13.38 7.38 -10.96
C GLU A 10 13.16 7.85 -9.51
N ASN A 11 14.10 8.62 -8.94
CA ASN A 11 13.94 9.21 -7.61
C ASN A 11 12.74 10.16 -7.51
N SER A 12 12.47 10.92 -8.57
CA SER A 12 11.31 11.82 -8.62
C SER A 12 10.00 11.04 -8.74
N ALA A 13 9.98 9.96 -9.53
CA ALA A 13 8.84 9.05 -9.64
C ALA A 13 8.55 8.33 -8.32
N GLU A 14 9.60 7.90 -7.60
CA GLU A 14 9.46 7.34 -6.25
C GLU A 14 8.93 8.35 -5.24
N MET A 15 9.40 9.60 -5.28
CA MET A 15 8.86 10.67 -4.44
C MET A 15 7.39 10.98 -4.73
N LEU A 16 6.99 10.98 -6.01
CA LEU A 16 5.60 11.18 -6.42
C LEU A 16 4.72 10.00 -6.00
N SER A 17 5.23 8.78 -6.10
CA SER A 17 4.56 7.57 -5.59
C SER A 17 4.40 7.63 -4.07
N ARG A 18 5.41 8.09 -3.31
CA ARG A 18 5.32 8.35 -1.87
C ARG A 18 4.24 9.38 -1.53
N GLN A 19 4.21 10.51 -2.23
CA GLN A 19 3.18 11.53 -2.01
C GLN A 19 1.78 11.01 -2.33
N ASN A 20 1.63 10.25 -3.41
CA ASN A 20 0.33 9.70 -3.80
C ASN A 20 -0.14 8.63 -2.80
N ASN A 21 0.75 7.77 -2.31
CA ASN A 21 0.45 6.79 -1.26
C ASN A 21 0.06 7.48 0.06
N LEU A 22 0.77 8.54 0.46
CA LEU A 22 0.41 9.34 1.63
C LEU A 22 -0.96 10.00 1.46
N LEU A 23 -1.26 10.54 0.27
CA LEU A 23 -2.56 11.14 -0.03
C LEU A 23 -3.69 10.11 -0.04
N ILE A 24 -3.43 8.89 -0.54
CA ILE A 24 -4.37 7.77 -0.48
C ILE A 24 -4.60 7.33 0.97
N GLN A 25 -3.54 7.23 1.78
CA GLN A 25 -3.64 6.90 3.21
C GLN A 25 -4.40 7.98 3.99
N VAL A 26 -4.13 9.26 3.76
CA VAL A 26 -4.88 10.39 4.36
C VAL A 26 -6.35 10.38 3.92
N SER A 27 -6.61 10.11 2.63
CA SER A 27 -7.95 9.95 2.07
C SER A 27 -8.72 8.76 2.67
N GLN A 28 -8.05 7.64 2.90
CA GLN A 28 -8.64 6.45 3.52
C GLN A 28 -8.86 6.68 5.03
N ALA A 29 -7.89 7.31 5.69
CA ALA A 29 -7.93 7.67 7.10
C ALA A 29 -9.03 8.68 7.43
N THR A 30 -9.38 9.60 6.53
CA THR A 30 -10.51 10.53 6.78
C THR A 30 -11.88 9.83 6.81
N ARG A 31 -11.98 8.58 6.32
CA ARG A 31 -13.26 7.86 6.10
C ARG A 31 -13.53 6.66 7.01
N LEU A 32 -12.54 6.20 7.78
CA LEU A 32 -12.72 5.12 8.76
C LEU A 32 -13.46 5.63 10.01
N SER A 33 -14.10 4.75 10.79
CA SER A 33 -14.53 5.07 12.17
C SER A 33 -13.31 5.46 12.99
N ASP A 34 -13.41 6.38 13.96
CA ASP A 34 -12.27 6.85 14.76
C ASP A 34 -11.50 5.68 15.42
N THR A 35 -12.19 4.62 15.82
CA THR A 35 -11.58 3.38 16.33
C THR A 35 -10.83 2.58 15.26
N ALA A 36 -11.32 2.54 14.02
CA ALA A 36 -10.64 1.86 12.91
C ALA A 36 -9.44 2.66 12.38
N LYS A 37 -9.50 4.00 12.45
CA LYS A 37 -8.33 4.86 12.23
C LYS A 37 -7.27 4.56 13.28
N GLU A 38 -7.63 4.58 14.55
CA GLU A 38 -6.71 4.34 15.65
C GLU A 38 -6.02 2.98 15.52
N ILE A 39 -6.74 1.92 15.11
CA ILE A 39 -6.14 0.60 14.88
C ILE A 39 -5.20 0.59 13.68
N VAL A 40 -5.63 1.08 12.50
CA VAL A 40 -4.78 1.08 11.28
C VAL A 40 -3.54 1.95 11.46
N PHE A 41 -3.70 3.13 12.06
CA PHE A 41 -2.59 4.02 12.37
C PHE A 41 -1.66 3.43 13.42
N ARG A 42 -2.20 2.77 14.45
CA ARG A 42 -1.38 2.09 15.45
C ARG A 42 -0.55 0.98 14.84
N ASP A 43 -1.13 0.16 13.97
CA ASP A 43 -0.43 -0.96 13.33
C ASP A 43 0.65 -0.45 12.35
N SER A 44 0.36 0.61 11.59
CA SER A 44 1.35 1.28 10.71
C SER A 44 2.48 1.93 11.51
N GLU A 45 2.14 2.65 12.58
CA GLU A 45 3.11 3.35 13.44
C GLU A 45 4.01 2.35 14.18
N GLN A 46 3.45 1.26 14.72
CA GLN A 46 4.23 0.17 15.31
C GLN A 46 5.20 -0.46 14.32
N MET A 47 4.76 -0.64 13.08
CA MET A 47 5.59 -1.20 12.03
C MET A 47 6.73 -0.25 11.64
N GLU A 48 6.45 1.04 11.44
CA GLU A 48 7.46 2.05 11.14
C GLU A 48 8.50 2.19 12.26
N LEU A 49 8.05 2.25 13.52
CA LEU A 49 8.95 2.30 14.68
C LEU A 49 9.80 1.03 14.80
N GLY A 50 9.21 -0.14 14.58
CA GLY A 50 9.93 -1.41 14.58
C GLY A 50 11.03 -1.45 13.52
N GLU A 51 10.71 -1.05 12.27
CA GLU A 51 11.69 -1.00 11.19
C GLU A 51 12.81 0.02 11.45
N ALA A 52 12.51 1.14 12.09
CA ALA A 52 13.53 2.13 12.46
C ALA A 52 14.55 1.56 13.45
N VAL A 53 14.08 0.86 14.50
CA VAL A 53 14.94 0.17 15.46
C VAL A 53 15.78 -0.91 14.77
N LEU A 54 15.17 -1.77 13.95
CA LEU A 54 15.88 -2.83 13.24
C LEU A 54 16.93 -2.27 12.28
N THR A 55 16.65 -1.13 11.64
CA THR A 55 17.63 -0.44 10.80
C THR A 55 18.87 -0.04 11.59
N LYS A 56 18.71 0.57 12.77
CA LYS A 56 19.82 0.95 13.65
C LYS A 56 20.59 -0.27 14.15
N LEU A 57 19.86 -1.31 14.56
CA LEU A 57 20.43 -2.58 14.97
C LEU A 57 21.32 -3.21 13.87
N HIS A 58 20.83 -3.26 12.64
CA HIS A 58 21.57 -3.82 11.51
C HIS A 58 22.76 -2.97 11.07
N GLN A 59 22.74 -1.66 11.37
CA GLN A 59 23.87 -0.75 11.19
C GLN A 59 24.93 -0.86 12.31
N HIS A 60 24.75 -1.78 13.26
CA HIS A 60 25.54 -1.90 14.49
C HIS A 60 25.49 -0.65 15.39
N ASP A 61 24.47 0.19 15.23
CA ASP A 61 24.20 1.33 16.10
C ASP A 61 23.33 0.87 17.27
N PHE A 62 23.96 0.11 18.17
CA PHE A 62 23.28 -0.53 19.29
C PHE A 62 22.78 0.50 20.31
N ASP A 63 23.53 1.57 20.53
CA ASP A 63 23.19 2.61 21.51
C ASP A 63 21.92 3.36 21.07
N GLU A 64 21.81 3.72 19.78
CA GLU A 64 20.61 4.38 19.26
C GLU A 64 19.42 3.42 19.21
N ALA A 65 19.62 2.16 18.82
CA ALA A 65 18.56 1.15 18.85
C ALA A 65 18.01 0.90 20.26
N GLU A 66 18.88 0.79 21.26
CA GLU A 66 18.50 0.60 22.67
C GLU A 66 17.77 1.83 23.23
N ALA A 67 18.25 3.04 22.92
CA ALA A 67 17.57 4.28 23.30
C ALA A 67 16.16 4.39 22.70
N MET A 68 15.98 3.99 21.43
CA MET A 68 14.68 3.98 20.77
C MET A 68 13.72 3.00 21.45
N VAL A 69 14.17 1.78 21.77
CA VAL A 69 13.33 0.77 22.42
C VAL A 69 12.97 1.17 23.85
N HIS A 70 13.91 1.73 24.60
CA HIS A 70 13.64 2.29 25.93
C HIS A 70 12.63 3.46 25.86
N ALA A 71 12.73 4.33 24.85
CA ALA A 71 11.74 5.39 24.67
C ALA A 71 10.34 4.83 24.34
N MET A 72 10.27 3.75 23.55
CA MET A 72 9.02 3.07 23.21
C MET A 72 8.38 2.38 24.42
N SER A 73 9.17 1.74 25.30
CA SER A 73 8.67 1.02 26.48
C SER A 73 7.96 1.93 27.49
N GLY A 74 8.27 3.23 27.48
CA GLY A 74 7.57 4.25 28.28
C GLY A 74 6.10 4.47 27.91
N TYR A 75 5.66 4.00 26.74
CA TYR A 75 4.27 4.10 26.30
C TYR A 75 3.58 2.72 26.36
N PRO A 76 2.48 2.56 27.12
CA PRO A 76 1.78 1.28 27.23
C PRO A 76 1.38 0.66 25.88
N LYS A 77 1.04 1.51 24.88
CA LYS A 77 0.66 1.08 23.53
C LYS A 77 1.77 0.41 22.72
N TYR A 78 3.04 0.52 23.13
CA TYR A 78 4.19 -0.10 22.44
C TYR A 78 4.94 -1.11 23.28
N LYS A 79 4.50 -1.38 24.52
CA LYS A 79 5.22 -2.25 25.45
C LYS A 79 5.53 -3.63 24.85
N ASP A 80 4.52 -4.28 24.27
CA ASP A 80 4.70 -5.60 23.63
C ASP A 80 5.67 -5.57 22.45
N LEU A 81 5.72 -4.45 21.71
CA LEU A 81 6.64 -4.26 20.61
C LEU A 81 8.07 -4.04 21.13
N ALA A 82 8.24 -3.19 22.13
CA ALA A 82 9.51 -2.95 22.80
C ALA A 82 10.10 -4.25 23.36
N ASP A 83 9.30 -5.04 24.09
CA ASP A 83 9.74 -6.33 24.65
C ASP A 83 10.19 -7.32 23.55
N ARG A 84 9.52 -7.32 22.38
CA ARG A 84 9.94 -8.15 21.24
C ARG A 84 11.26 -7.66 20.65
N LEU A 85 11.40 -6.34 20.49
CA LEU A 85 12.61 -5.72 19.94
C LEU A 85 13.81 -5.93 20.86
N GLU A 86 13.66 -5.82 22.19
CA GLU A 86 14.72 -6.14 23.16
C GLU A 86 15.26 -7.56 22.98
N ARG A 87 14.37 -8.55 22.93
CA ARG A 87 14.77 -9.96 22.70
C ARG A 87 15.48 -10.16 21.36
N MET A 88 15.04 -9.47 20.32
CA MET A 88 15.69 -9.51 19.00
C MET A 88 17.08 -8.86 19.04
N MET A 89 17.22 -7.70 19.68
CA MET A 89 18.49 -7.00 19.84
C MET A 89 19.52 -7.85 20.59
N GLU A 90 19.12 -8.47 21.70
CA GLU A 90 20.02 -9.34 22.48
C GLU A 90 20.47 -10.56 21.67
N LYS A 91 19.54 -11.20 20.96
CA LYS A 91 19.85 -12.33 20.06
C LYS A 91 20.78 -11.92 18.93
N TYR A 92 20.61 -10.73 18.37
CA TYR A 92 21.45 -10.21 17.29
C TYR A 92 22.85 -9.84 17.78
N ARG A 93 22.94 -9.20 18.96
CA ARG A 93 24.21 -8.81 19.59
C ARG A 93 25.08 -10.03 19.87
N ASN A 94 24.49 -11.10 20.39
CA ASN A 94 25.19 -12.34 20.75
C ASN A 94 25.42 -13.29 19.56
N ALA A 95 24.89 -12.99 18.37
CA ALA A 95 25.07 -13.82 17.20
C ALA A 95 26.46 -13.65 16.56
N THR A 96 26.95 -14.73 15.95
CA THR A 96 28.10 -14.69 15.04
C THR A 96 27.79 -13.83 13.82
N GLU A 97 28.81 -13.41 13.08
CA GLU A 97 28.63 -12.64 11.83
C GLU A 97 27.70 -13.36 10.84
N GLU A 98 27.91 -14.67 10.63
CA GLU A 98 27.03 -15.48 9.78
C GLU A 98 25.59 -15.55 10.34
N GLY A 99 25.46 -15.63 11.67
CA GLY A 99 24.17 -15.58 12.35
C GLY A 99 23.44 -14.24 12.17
N ARG A 100 24.17 -13.12 12.18
CA ARG A 100 23.62 -11.78 11.93
C ARG A 100 23.18 -11.61 10.49
N ILE A 101 24.01 -12.03 9.53
CA ILE A 101 23.66 -12.04 8.10
C ILE A 101 22.37 -12.86 7.89
N LYS A 102 22.28 -14.05 8.48
CA LYS A 102 21.08 -14.90 8.38
C LYS A 102 19.83 -14.23 8.95
N GLN A 103 19.94 -13.55 10.10
CA GLN A 103 18.82 -12.83 10.70
C GLN A 103 18.33 -11.68 9.81
N ILE A 104 19.25 -10.86 9.28
CA ILE A 104 18.90 -9.78 8.35
C ILE A 104 18.28 -10.33 7.07
N THR A 105 18.86 -11.39 6.49
CA THR A 105 18.31 -12.02 5.29
C THR A 105 16.89 -12.54 5.52
N SER A 106 16.63 -13.20 6.65
CA SER A 106 15.29 -13.67 7.01
C SER A 106 14.30 -12.51 7.11
N HIS A 107 14.69 -11.41 7.76
CA HIS A 107 13.86 -10.21 7.85
C HIS A 107 13.54 -9.62 6.47
N ILE A 108 14.54 -9.54 5.58
CA ILE A 108 14.32 -9.07 4.21
C ILE A 108 13.37 -10.00 3.44
N GLU A 109 13.48 -11.31 3.63
CA GLU A 109 12.57 -12.28 3.02
C GLU A 109 11.13 -12.09 3.51
N ASP A 110 10.92 -11.84 4.80
CA ASP A 110 9.58 -11.51 5.35
C ASP A 110 9.03 -10.20 4.76
N LEU A 111 9.89 -9.18 4.56
CA LEU A 111 9.48 -7.93 3.89
C LEU A 111 9.09 -8.16 2.42
N PHE A 112 9.73 -9.11 1.72
CA PHE A 112 9.32 -9.50 0.37
C PHE A 112 7.93 -10.15 0.35
N GLU A 113 7.65 -11.04 1.31
CA GLU A 113 6.34 -11.72 1.40
C GLU A 113 5.20 -10.74 1.67
N ARG A 114 5.46 -9.72 2.49
CA ARG A 114 4.52 -8.64 2.79
C ARG A 114 4.44 -7.56 1.71
N LYS A 115 5.21 -7.69 0.62
CA LYS A 115 5.31 -6.72 -0.48
C LYS A 115 5.79 -5.33 -0.04
N LEU A 116 6.60 -5.26 1.01
CA LEU A 116 7.13 -4.03 1.59
C LEU A 116 8.43 -3.62 0.92
N TRP A 117 8.36 -3.34 -0.38
CA TRP A 117 9.54 -3.22 -1.24
C TRP A 117 10.51 -2.12 -0.82
N MET A 118 10.00 -1.01 -0.30
CA MET A 118 10.84 0.13 0.11
C MET A 118 11.68 -0.22 1.34
N GLN A 119 11.04 -0.77 2.38
CA GLN A 119 11.73 -1.23 3.58
C GLN A 119 12.73 -2.33 3.24
N ALA A 120 12.32 -3.27 2.38
CA ALA A 120 13.20 -4.33 1.90
C ALA A 120 14.42 -3.77 1.17
N ALA A 121 14.26 -2.77 0.29
CA ALA A 121 15.37 -2.12 -0.41
C ALA A 121 16.37 -1.47 0.55
N THR A 122 15.89 -0.72 1.54
CA THR A 122 16.75 -0.11 2.57
C THR A 122 17.52 -1.16 3.37
N GLN A 123 16.87 -2.26 3.78
CA GLN A 123 17.53 -3.34 4.51
C GLN A 123 18.55 -4.08 3.63
N VAL A 124 18.27 -4.28 2.34
CA VAL A 124 19.21 -4.86 1.37
C VAL A 124 20.46 -3.98 1.21
N GLU A 125 20.28 -2.67 1.05
CA GLU A 125 21.40 -1.72 0.94
C GLU A 125 22.26 -1.72 2.20
N ASN A 126 21.63 -1.68 3.38
CA ASN A 126 22.32 -1.79 4.66
C ASN A 126 23.11 -3.10 4.76
N LEU A 127 22.49 -4.24 4.41
CA LEU A 127 23.15 -5.54 4.44
C LEU A 127 24.40 -5.58 3.54
N VAL A 128 24.31 -5.05 2.32
CA VAL A 128 25.44 -5.00 1.38
C VAL A 128 26.55 -4.08 1.90
N LYS A 129 26.18 -2.93 2.48
CA LYS A 129 27.15 -1.97 3.05
C LYS A 129 27.89 -2.55 4.26
N MET A 130 27.19 -3.26 5.13
CA MET A 130 27.74 -3.82 6.38
C MET A 130 28.52 -5.11 6.16
N PHE A 131 28.11 -5.94 5.18
CA PHE A 131 28.73 -7.23 4.89
C PHE A 131 29.12 -7.35 3.41
N PRO A 132 30.01 -6.48 2.89
CA PRO A 132 30.34 -6.42 1.46
C PRO A 132 31.04 -7.69 0.94
N TYR A 133 31.66 -8.47 1.83
CA TYR A 133 32.35 -9.72 1.48
C TYR A 133 31.41 -10.93 1.41
N SER A 134 30.20 -10.83 1.95
CA SER A 134 29.25 -11.94 1.97
C SER A 134 28.59 -12.15 0.61
N GLU A 135 28.76 -13.33 0.02
CA GLU A 135 28.05 -13.68 -1.21
C GLU A 135 26.52 -13.63 -1.04
N LYS A 136 26.01 -14.01 0.14
CA LYS A 136 24.58 -13.88 0.44
C LYS A 136 24.12 -12.43 0.33
N ALA A 137 24.86 -11.49 0.94
CA ALA A 137 24.55 -10.07 0.87
C ALA A 137 24.57 -9.54 -0.56
N LYS A 138 25.60 -9.90 -1.35
CA LYS A 138 25.72 -9.48 -2.76
C LYS A 138 24.57 -9.96 -3.65
N THR A 139 23.97 -11.12 -3.35
CA THR A 139 22.85 -11.64 -4.14
C THR A 139 21.50 -10.99 -3.80
N MET A 140 21.39 -10.29 -2.67
CA MET A 140 20.12 -9.74 -2.20
C MET A 140 19.51 -8.65 -3.10
N PRO A 141 20.27 -7.70 -3.67
CA PRO A 141 19.74 -6.75 -4.65
C PRO A 141 19.09 -7.42 -5.85
N ASP A 142 19.72 -8.47 -6.39
CA ASP A 142 19.17 -9.23 -7.52
C ASP A 142 17.91 -10.00 -7.11
N ARG A 143 17.89 -10.58 -5.91
CA ARG A 143 16.68 -11.23 -5.37
C ARG A 143 15.51 -10.26 -5.23
N LEU A 144 15.75 -9.04 -4.74
CA LEU A 144 14.72 -7.99 -4.66
C LEU A 144 14.13 -7.68 -6.05
N ARG A 145 15.00 -7.49 -7.06
CA ARG A 145 14.56 -7.26 -8.45
C ARG A 145 13.74 -8.44 -8.97
N GLN A 146 14.23 -9.66 -8.82
CA GLN A 146 13.55 -10.88 -9.26
C GLN A 146 12.17 -11.07 -8.60
N ARG A 147 12.06 -10.76 -7.29
CA ARG A 147 10.78 -10.83 -6.56
C ARG A 147 9.79 -9.79 -7.06
N LYS A 148 10.22 -8.53 -7.27
CA LYS A 148 9.38 -7.48 -7.86
C LYS A 148 8.94 -7.84 -9.28
N ASP A 149 9.84 -8.36 -10.12
CA ASP A 149 9.53 -8.77 -11.48
C ASP A 149 8.58 -9.97 -11.55
N ARG A 150 8.68 -10.89 -10.58
CA ARG A 150 7.73 -12.00 -10.45
C ARG A 150 6.34 -11.47 -10.07
N GLN A 151 6.25 -10.61 -9.05
CA GLN A 151 4.99 -10.00 -8.64
C GLN A 151 4.34 -9.23 -9.81
N LYS A 152 5.12 -8.46 -10.56
CA LYS A 152 4.63 -7.75 -11.75
C LYS A 152 4.06 -8.71 -12.78
N ARG A 153 4.75 -9.82 -13.07
CA ARG A 153 4.28 -10.84 -14.03
C ARG A 153 3.00 -11.52 -13.56
N GLU A 154 2.89 -11.85 -12.28
CA GLU A 154 1.68 -12.41 -11.69
C GLU A 154 0.50 -11.43 -11.81
N LEU A 155 0.71 -10.16 -11.48
CA LEU A 155 -0.33 -9.13 -11.61
C LEU A 155 -0.75 -8.89 -13.07
N LEU A 156 0.18 -8.95 -14.03
CA LEU A 156 -0.15 -8.85 -15.46
C LEU A 156 -0.97 -10.06 -15.94
N ALA A 157 -0.64 -11.26 -15.48
CA ALA A 157 -1.42 -12.45 -15.79
C ALA A 157 -2.83 -12.41 -15.18
N ASP A 158 -2.94 -11.97 -13.92
CA ASP A 158 -4.23 -11.75 -13.23
C ASP A 158 -5.06 -10.68 -13.94
N TRP A 159 -4.42 -9.61 -14.43
CA TRP A 159 -5.07 -8.57 -15.22
C TRP A 159 -5.65 -9.14 -16.52
N ASP A 160 -4.86 -9.90 -17.28
CA ASP A 160 -5.32 -10.51 -18.53
C ASP A 160 -6.50 -11.47 -18.28
N LEU A 161 -6.47 -12.23 -17.18
CA LEU A 161 -7.58 -13.09 -16.77
C LEU A 161 -8.83 -12.26 -16.42
N ALA A 162 -8.69 -11.22 -15.59
CA ALA A 162 -9.79 -10.35 -15.19
C ALA A 162 -10.45 -9.65 -16.40
N VAL A 163 -9.65 -9.24 -17.39
CA VAL A 163 -10.16 -8.67 -18.65
C VAL A 163 -10.96 -9.70 -19.45
N ARG A 164 -10.44 -10.94 -19.58
CA ARG A 164 -11.14 -12.02 -20.30
C ARG A 164 -12.46 -12.40 -19.64
N GLU A 165 -12.49 -12.46 -18.31
CA GLU A 165 -13.69 -12.76 -17.52
C GLU A 165 -14.64 -11.58 -17.39
N LYS A 166 -14.28 -10.39 -17.91
CA LYS A 166 -15.01 -9.14 -17.74
C LYS A 166 -15.23 -8.77 -16.27
N ASN A 167 -14.34 -9.22 -15.39
CA ASN A 167 -14.36 -8.90 -13.97
C ASN A 167 -13.77 -7.50 -13.74
N THR A 168 -14.59 -6.48 -14.01
CA THR A 168 -14.15 -5.08 -13.97
C THR A 168 -13.72 -4.61 -12.59
N ASP A 169 -14.29 -5.16 -11.51
CA ASP A 169 -13.90 -4.84 -10.14
C ASP A 169 -12.48 -5.30 -9.84
N ARG A 170 -12.23 -6.60 -10.07
CA ARG A 170 -10.91 -7.19 -9.87
C ARG A 170 -9.86 -6.54 -10.78
N GLY A 171 -10.22 -6.24 -12.02
CA GLY A 171 -9.33 -5.56 -12.96
C GLY A 171 -8.88 -4.18 -12.45
N LEU A 172 -9.77 -3.38 -11.87
CA LEU A 172 -9.42 -2.07 -11.32
C LEU A 172 -8.51 -2.17 -10.08
N GLU A 173 -8.72 -3.16 -9.22
CA GLU A 173 -7.83 -3.40 -8.08
C GLU A 173 -6.42 -3.79 -8.54
N ILE A 174 -6.32 -4.68 -9.51
CA ILE A 174 -5.04 -5.10 -10.08
C ILE A 174 -4.32 -3.92 -10.74
N LEU A 175 -5.03 -3.06 -11.48
CA LEU A 175 -4.44 -1.87 -12.08
C LEU A 175 -3.85 -0.90 -11.05
N LYS A 176 -4.52 -0.72 -9.90
CA LYS A 176 -3.99 0.09 -8.79
C LYS A 176 -2.69 -0.50 -8.23
N GLU A 177 -2.63 -1.81 -8.09
CA GLU A 177 -1.42 -2.48 -7.62
C GLU A 177 -0.31 -2.43 -8.68
N LEU A 178 -0.63 -2.63 -9.96
CA LEU A 178 0.31 -2.59 -11.09
C LEU A 178 0.98 -1.22 -11.26
N ASP A 179 0.28 -0.12 -10.99
CA ASP A 179 0.83 1.25 -11.11
C ASP A 179 2.14 1.43 -10.33
N LEU A 180 2.33 0.68 -9.24
CA LEU A 180 3.56 0.69 -8.42
C LEU A 180 4.76 -0.01 -9.09
N TYR A 181 4.54 -0.79 -10.15
CA TYR A 181 5.56 -1.62 -10.81
C TYR A 181 5.77 -1.27 -12.29
N LEU A 182 4.83 -0.55 -12.91
CA LEU A 182 4.87 -0.27 -14.33
C LEU A 182 5.83 0.88 -14.63
N THR A 183 6.61 0.71 -15.69
CA THR A 183 7.31 1.84 -16.32
C THR A 183 6.32 2.69 -17.13
N PRO A 184 6.64 3.96 -17.43
CA PRO A 184 5.76 4.82 -18.24
C PRO A 184 5.36 4.20 -19.60
N ASN A 185 6.28 3.47 -20.24
CA ASN A 185 6.02 2.80 -21.52
C ASN A 185 5.05 1.61 -21.37
N GLU A 186 5.18 0.83 -20.29
CA GLU A 186 4.28 -0.29 -20.01
C GLU A 186 2.89 0.21 -19.61
N ALA A 187 2.82 1.28 -18.83
CA ALA A 187 1.55 1.94 -18.49
C ALA A 187 0.85 2.48 -19.75
N LEU A 188 1.60 3.03 -20.71
CA LEU A 188 1.05 3.47 -22.00
C LEU A 188 0.46 2.30 -22.79
N ALA A 189 1.14 1.15 -22.82
CA ALA A 189 0.67 -0.06 -23.51
C ALA A 189 -0.64 -0.61 -22.92
N LEU A 190 -0.85 -0.46 -21.61
CA LEU A 190 -2.08 -0.89 -20.93
C LEU A 190 -3.21 0.14 -20.99
N ARG A 191 -2.95 1.36 -21.48
CA ARG A 191 -3.90 2.48 -21.37
C ARG A 191 -5.25 2.21 -22.04
N GLU A 192 -5.24 1.61 -23.22
CA GLU A 192 -6.47 1.37 -23.98
C GLU A 192 -7.35 0.30 -23.34
N SER A 193 -6.76 -0.84 -22.98
CA SER A 193 -7.47 -1.93 -22.29
C SER A 193 -7.96 -1.50 -20.92
N ALA A 194 -7.13 -0.78 -20.16
CA ALA A 194 -7.52 -0.18 -18.88
C ALA A 194 -8.71 0.79 -19.05
N SER A 195 -8.65 1.70 -20.02
CA SER A 195 -9.73 2.67 -20.30
C SER A 195 -11.06 1.98 -20.60
N SER A 196 -11.04 0.88 -21.35
CA SER A 196 -12.23 0.07 -21.62
C SER A 196 -12.84 -0.51 -20.32
N VAL A 197 -12.00 -1.06 -19.44
CA VAL A 197 -12.44 -1.59 -18.13
C VAL A 197 -13.00 -0.48 -17.23
N PHE A 198 -12.34 0.68 -17.17
CA PHE A 198 -12.84 1.86 -16.42
C PHE A 198 -14.21 2.30 -16.93
N LYS A 199 -14.39 2.44 -18.25
CA LYS A 199 -15.68 2.83 -18.85
C LYS A 199 -16.77 1.81 -18.56
N THR A 200 -16.46 0.52 -18.67
CA THR A 200 -17.40 -0.57 -18.40
C THR A 200 -17.84 -0.56 -16.94
N LYS A 201 -16.89 -0.44 -15.98
CA LYS A 201 -17.24 -0.37 -14.56
C LYS A 201 -18.10 0.85 -14.24
N LEU A 202 -17.73 2.02 -14.77
CA LEU A 202 -18.49 3.25 -14.57
C LEU A 202 -19.91 3.12 -15.13
N HIS A 203 -20.07 2.51 -16.31
CA HIS A 203 -21.38 2.23 -16.89
C HIS A 203 -22.21 1.30 -15.99
N ASN A 204 -21.62 0.19 -15.52
CA ASN A 204 -22.29 -0.77 -14.63
C ASN A 204 -22.77 -0.10 -13.33
N LEU A 205 -21.92 0.71 -12.69
CA LEU A 205 -22.30 1.47 -11.51
C LEU A 205 -23.39 2.51 -11.82
N GLY A 206 -23.34 3.17 -12.98
CA GLY A 206 -24.36 4.11 -13.41
C GLY A 206 -25.72 3.46 -13.63
N VAL A 207 -25.76 2.25 -14.18
CA VAL A 207 -26.98 1.44 -14.31
C VAL A 207 -27.51 1.06 -12.93
N GLU A 208 -26.65 0.54 -12.05
CA GLU A 208 -27.04 0.16 -10.69
C GLU A 208 -27.60 1.34 -9.88
N PHE A 209 -26.95 2.51 -9.98
CA PHE A 209 -27.43 3.74 -9.38
C PHE A 209 -28.80 4.15 -9.91
N SER A 210 -29.00 4.10 -11.24
CA SER A 210 -30.27 4.47 -11.87
C SER A 210 -31.41 3.54 -11.47
N VAL A 211 -31.15 2.22 -11.40
CA VAL A 211 -32.12 1.23 -10.92
C VAL A 211 -32.46 1.49 -9.46
N ALA A 212 -31.47 1.71 -8.59
CA ALA A 212 -31.71 1.99 -7.17
C ALA A 212 -32.53 3.28 -6.96
N VAL A 213 -32.34 4.30 -7.80
CA VAL A 213 -33.16 5.52 -7.77
C VAL A 213 -34.59 5.25 -8.23
N ALA A 214 -34.77 4.49 -9.31
CA ALA A 214 -36.09 4.12 -9.84
C ALA A 214 -36.92 3.30 -8.83
N GLU A 215 -36.27 2.35 -8.13
CA GLU A 215 -36.85 1.53 -7.08
C GLU A 215 -36.99 2.26 -5.73
N GLN A 216 -36.62 3.54 -5.66
CA GLN A 216 -36.58 4.35 -4.44
C GLN A 216 -35.73 3.74 -3.32
N ASN A 217 -34.78 2.86 -3.65
CA ASN A 217 -33.82 2.30 -2.72
C ASN A 217 -32.70 3.33 -2.43
N TRP A 218 -33.06 4.37 -1.66
CA TRP A 218 -32.17 5.49 -1.37
C TRP A 218 -30.88 5.11 -0.64
N LYS A 219 -30.89 4.02 0.15
CA LYS A 219 -29.69 3.52 0.83
C LYS A 219 -28.69 3.01 -0.21
N LYS A 220 -29.14 2.12 -1.10
CA LYS A 220 -28.31 1.57 -2.17
C LYS A 220 -27.86 2.66 -3.15
N ALA A 221 -28.75 3.57 -3.54
CA ALA A 221 -28.41 4.70 -4.41
C ALA A 221 -27.33 5.61 -3.78
N LEU A 222 -27.39 5.84 -2.47
CA LEU A 222 -26.38 6.63 -1.76
C LEU A 222 -25.03 5.92 -1.69
N GLU A 223 -25.02 4.60 -1.43
CA GLU A 223 -23.82 3.76 -1.43
C GLU A 223 -23.16 3.75 -2.82
N THR A 224 -23.89 3.33 -3.86
CA THR A 224 -23.37 3.31 -5.24
C THR A 224 -22.94 4.71 -5.72
N GLY A 225 -23.68 5.76 -5.32
CA GLY A 225 -23.32 7.14 -5.66
C GLY A 225 -21.99 7.59 -5.02
N ARG A 226 -21.72 7.17 -3.78
CA ARG A 226 -20.42 7.42 -3.12
C ARG A 226 -19.30 6.65 -3.81
N ASP A 227 -19.55 5.41 -4.21
CA ASP A 227 -18.56 4.57 -4.91
C ASP A 227 -18.15 5.19 -6.25
N ILE A 228 -19.11 5.73 -7.02
CA ILE A 228 -18.82 6.44 -8.28
C ILE A 228 -17.96 7.68 -8.00
N VAL A 229 -18.34 8.50 -7.02
CA VAL A 229 -17.61 9.73 -6.70
C VAL A 229 -16.20 9.45 -6.17
N GLN A 230 -16.00 8.35 -5.46
CA GLN A 230 -14.71 7.95 -4.92
C GLN A 230 -13.78 7.35 -5.96
N ASN A 231 -14.27 6.40 -6.76
CA ASN A 231 -13.44 5.64 -7.70
C ASN A 231 -13.28 6.35 -9.05
N PHE A 232 -14.20 7.25 -9.40
CA PHE A 232 -14.20 7.96 -10.69
C PHE A 232 -14.39 9.47 -10.51
N PRO A 233 -13.57 10.15 -9.68
CA PRO A 233 -13.80 11.53 -9.25
C PRO A 233 -13.80 12.55 -10.40
N ASN A 234 -13.13 12.22 -11.51
CA ASN A 234 -13.00 13.07 -12.70
C ASN A 234 -14.06 12.77 -13.77
N SER A 235 -14.98 11.82 -13.53
CA SER A 235 -16.04 11.51 -14.47
C SER A 235 -17.17 12.54 -14.39
N ARG A 236 -17.82 12.83 -15.53
CA ARG A 236 -19.02 13.66 -15.58
C ARG A 236 -20.13 13.12 -14.66
N MET A 237 -20.30 11.80 -14.64
CA MET A 237 -21.27 11.12 -13.78
C MET A 237 -20.99 11.38 -12.30
N ALA A 238 -19.73 11.33 -11.86
CA ALA A 238 -19.38 11.67 -10.48
C ALA A 238 -19.71 13.13 -10.14
N ALA A 239 -19.46 14.09 -11.04
CA ALA A 239 -19.82 15.49 -10.82
C ALA A 239 -21.35 15.67 -10.66
N GLU A 240 -22.14 15.00 -11.50
CA GLU A 240 -23.61 15.04 -11.44
C GLU A 240 -24.18 14.33 -10.21
N ILE A 241 -23.57 13.24 -9.76
CA ILE A 241 -23.99 12.53 -8.54
C ILE A 241 -23.62 13.32 -7.30
N ARG A 242 -22.42 13.92 -7.26
CA ARG A 242 -21.92 14.68 -6.11
C ARG A 242 -22.89 15.81 -5.72
N SER A 243 -23.46 16.52 -6.69
CA SER A 243 -24.47 17.57 -6.43
C SER A 243 -25.81 17.05 -5.90
N LYS A 244 -26.08 15.74 -6.03
CA LYS A 244 -27.33 15.09 -5.61
C LYS A 244 -27.18 14.24 -4.34
N LEU A 245 -25.97 14.07 -3.81
CA LEU A 245 -25.72 13.22 -2.65
C LEU A 245 -26.44 13.69 -1.38
N ASP A 246 -26.54 15.01 -1.15
CA ASP A 246 -27.22 15.56 0.03
C ASP A 246 -28.72 15.24 0.00
N ILE A 247 -29.34 15.37 -1.17
CA ILE A 247 -30.76 15.04 -1.39
C ILE A 247 -31.00 13.54 -1.15
N LEU A 248 -30.10 12.67 -1.61
CA LEU A 248 -30.20 11.22 -1.39
C LEU A 248 -30.00 10.86 0.08
N SER A 249 -29.07 11.52 0.76
CA SER A 249 -28.81 11.36 2.20
C SER A 249 -30.06 11.70 3.02
N ASP A 250 -30.71 12.83 2.71
CA ASP A 250 -31.94 13.24 3.40
C ASP A 250 -33.11 12.29 3.12
N ARG A 251 -33.25 11.80 1.88
CA ARG A 251 -34.28 10.81 1.53
C ARG A 251 -34.05 9.46 2.22
N ALA A 252 -32.81 9.01 2.33
CA ALA A 252 -32.45 7.78 3.05
C ALA A 252 -32.77 7.90 4.55
N LYS A 253 -32.46 9.04 5.17
CA LYS A 253 -32.79 9.32 6.59
C LYS A 253 -34.31 9.35 6.84
N ARG A 254 -35.08 10.02 5.97
CA ARG A 254 -36.55 10.10 6.09
C ARG A 254 -37.26 8.76 5.90
N ARG A 255 -36.66 7.81 5.16
CA ARG A 255 -37.21 6.46 5.00
C ARG A 255 -36.95 5.61 6.26
N ARG A 256 -35.80 5.76 6.93
CA ARG A 256 -35.51 5.12 8.23
C ARG A 256 -36.44 5.60 9.34
N SER A 257 -36.88 6.85 9.33
CA SER A 257 -37.82 7.38 10.35
C SER A 257 -39.29 6.98 10.13
N LYS A 258 -39.60 6.25 9.05
CA LYS A 258 -40.98 5.81 8.69
C LYS A 258 -41.17 4.29 8.81
N THR A 259 -40.16 3.55 9.24
CA THR A 259 -40.29 2.11 9.51
C THR A 259 -40.50 1.94 11.03
N PRO A 260 -41.68 1.47 11.49
CA PRO A 260 -41.92 1.17 12.90
C PRO A 260 -41.09 -0.02 13.39
#